data_AF-A0A315Z7Q5-F1
#
_entry.id   AF-A0A315Z7Q5-F1
#
_cell.length_a   1.000
_cell.length_b   1.000
_cell.length_c   1.000
_cell.angle_alpha   90.00
_cell.angle_beta   90.00
_cell.angle_gamma   90.00
#
_symmetry.space_group_name_H-M   'P 1'
#
loop_
_entity.id
_entity.type
_entity.pdbx_description
1 polymer ?
#
loop_
_entity_poly.entity_id
_entity_poly.type
_entity_poly.pdbx_seq_one_letter_code
_entity_poly.pdbx_strand_id
1 'polypeptide(L)'
;MLLNMKTFKLARKIFTFSLIALITLGGVSSCKSSKKAAEEAAKKEMAEKISTAKSDLNAILAADLSTMEAIDENQAKLDAIKQMNLPDEEVKALTNQAEEAIAEARGILEEQKRKEEEAKRIAAEKQAALERESKDIYYYFDKVAGSASTGQANQLINEALGLFTSPDADVLILIYQDGEDKDYDEPTTIEKYLNYIKDKEKSPYKINEIEKDDNGKIKLLELKK
;
A
#
# COMPACT_ATOMS: atom_id res chain seq x y z
N MET A 1 -7.35 -10.66 42.26
CA MET A 1 -8.48 -11.46 41.74
C MET A 1 -7.89 -12.51 40.81
N LEU A 2 -7.67 -13.71 41.33
CA LEU A 2 -6.96 -14.81 40.66
C LEU A 2 -7.95 -15.56 39.74
N LEU A 3 -7.66 -15.64 38.44
CA LEU A 3 -8.44 -16.46 37.51
C LEU A 3 -7.72 -17.79 37.28
N ASN A 4 -8.43 -18.84 37.71
CA ASN A 4 -8.06 -20.24 37.77
C ASN A 4 -7.86 -20.86 36.38
N MET A 5 -6.71 -21.53 36.22
CA MET A 5 -6.56 -22.67 35.32
C MET A 5 -7.44 -23.83 35.81
N LYS A 6 -8.29 -24.39 34.94
CA LYS A 6 -8.88 -25.72 35.15
C LYS A 6 -8.71 -26.59 33.90
N THR A 7 -7.92 -27.62 34.12
CA THR A 7 -7.79 -28.88 33.39
C THR A 7 -9.14 -29.49 32.99
N PHE A 8 -9.27 -29.95 31.75
CA PHE A 8 -10.25 -30.98 31.38
C PHE A 8 -9.53 -32.20 30.79
N LYS A 9 -9.69 -33.31 31.51
CA LYS A 9 -9.21 -34.65 31.16
C LYS A 9 -10.23 -35.34 30.24
N LEU A 10 -9.68 -36.04 29.24
CA LEU A 10 -9.90 -37.47 28.96
C LEU A 10 -11.35 -37.98 28.80
N ALA A 11 -11.75 -38.25 27.55
CA ALA A 11 -12.46 -39.47 27.15
C ALA A 11 -12.77 -39.47 25.64
N ARG A 12 -12.10 -40.35 24.86
CA ARG A 12 -12.71 -40.92 23.66
C ARG A 12 -12.17 -42.34 23.43
N LYS A 13 -13.06 -43.31 23.64
CA LYS A 13 -12.84 -44.73 23.39
C LYS A 13 -12.95 -45.03 21.88
N ILE A 14 -11.93 -45.74 21.39
CA ILE A 14 -12.00 -46.97 20.57
C ILE A 14 -12.72 -46.88 19.21
N PHE A 15 -11.94 -46.95 18.13
CA PHE A 15 -12.21 -47.93 17.07
C PHE A 15 -10.89 -48.46 16.50
N THR A 16 -10.63 -49.72 16.82
CA THR A 16 -9.51 -50.54 16.39
C THR A 16 -9.72 -50.94 14.93
N PHE A 17 -8.76 -50.66 14.05
CA PHE A 17 -8.58 -51.49 12.84
C PHE A 17 -7.24 -52.21 12.96
N SER A 18 -7.37 -53.51 13.23
CA SER A 18 -6.33 -54.51 13.30
C SER A 18 -5.58 -54.59 11.98
N LEU A 19 -4.31 -54.17 11.95
CA LEU A 19 -3.40 -54.54 10.87
C LEU A 19 -2.82 -55.92 11.22
N ILE A 20 -3.47 -56.94 10.66
CA ILE A 20 -3.06 -58.33 10.75
C ILE A 20 -1.66 -58.46 10.12
N ALA A 21 -0.68 -58.73 10.97
CA ALA A 21 0.62 -59.26 10.56
C ALA A 21 0.41 -60.68 10.02
N LEU A 22 0.27 -60.81 8.70
CA LEU A 22 0.28 -62.10 8.03
C LEU A 22 1.74 -62.59 7.91
N ILE A 23 2.23 -63.19 8.99
CA ILE A 23 3.42 -64.05 8.95
C ILE A 23 2.99 -65.32 8.21
N THR A 24 3.39 -65.46 6.95
CA THR A 24 3.42 -66.74 6.26
C THR A 24 4.87 -67.21 6.22
N LEU A 25 5.16 -68.28 6.98
CA LEU A 25 6.42 -69.02 6.91
C LEU A 25 6.35 -69.99 5.73
N GLY A 26 7.28 -69.82 4.78
CA GLY A 26 7.53 -70.78 3.72
C GLY A 26 8.55 -70.28 2.70
N GLY A 27 9.83 -70.65 2.87
CA GLY A 27 10.84 -70.56 1.81
C GLY A 27 12.04 -69.67 2.12
N VAL A 28 13.06 -70.26 2.75
CA VAL A 28 14.43 -69.73 2.81
C VAL A 28 15.09 -69.82 1.43
N SER A 29 14.80 -68.89 0.52
CA SER A 29 15.64 -68.52 -0.65
C SER A 29 14.95 -67.43 -1.48
N SER A 30 15.13 -66.15 -1.12
CA SER A 30 15.29 -65.01 -2.07
C SER A 30 15.12 -63.65 -1.36
N CYS A 31 15.98 -63.34 -0.37
CA CYS A 31 16.04 -61.99 0.23
C CYS A 31 16.77 -60.94 -0.64
N LYS A 32 17.30 -61.31 -1.82
CA LYS A 32 18.00 -60.38 -2.72
C LYS A 32 17.06 -59.67 -3.70
N SER A 33 16.03 -60.33 -4.20
CA SER A 33 15.13 -59.75 -5.22
C SER A 33 14.15 -58.73 -4.62
N SER A 34 13.57 -59.01 -3.46
CA SER A 34 12.64 -58.10 -2.76
C SER A 34 13.33 -56.82 -2.26
N LYS A 35 14.55 -56.94 -1.72
CA LYS A 35 15.37 -55.79 -1.31
C LYS A 35 15.75 -54.90 -2.49
N LYS A 36 16.12 -55.50 -3.63
CA LYS A 36 16.44 -54.77 -4.87
C LYS A 36 15.22 -54.03 -5.43
N ALA A 37 14.05 -54.67 -5.41
CA ALA A 37 12.80 -54.05 -5.87
C ALA A 37 12.37 -52.86 -4.99
N ALA A 38 12.53 -52.97 -3.66
CA ALA A 38 12.26 -51.86 -2.74
C ALA A 38 13.24 -50.69 -2.91
N GLU A 39 14.53 -50.97 -3.16
CA GLU A 39 15.55 -49.95 -3.41
C GLU A 39 15.34 -49.22 -4.75
N GLU A 40 14.91 -49.94 -5.78
CA GLU A 40 14.58 -49.38 -7.09
C GLU A 40 13.31 -48.53 -7.05
N ALA A 41 12.29 -48.96 -6.31
CA ALA A 41 11.09 -48.16 -6.05
C ALA A 41 11.41 -46.86 -5.28
N ALA A 42 12.24 -46.92 -4.24
CA ALA A 42 12.68 -45.74 -3.50
C ALA A 42 13.49 -44.76 -4.37
N LYS A 43 14.37 -45.27 -5.25
CA LYS A 43 15.11 -44.45 -6.22
C LYS A 43 14.18 -43.78 -7.23
N LYS A 44 13.15 -44.50 -7.70
CA LYS A 44 12.17 -43.96 -8.64
C LYS A 44 11.31 -42.87 -7.99
N GLU A 45 10.78 -43.12 -6.79
CA GLU A 45 10.02 -42.12 -6.03
C GLU A 45 10.85 -40.87 -5.76
N MET A 46 12.14 -41.04 -5.45
CA MET A 46 13.05 -39.93 -5.22
C MET A 46 13.36 -39.13 -6.49
N ALA A 47 13.54 -39.82 -7.63
CA ALA A 47 13.72 -39.17 -8.93
C ALA A 47 12.46 -38.37 -9.34
N GLU A 48 11.27 -38.91 -9.08
CA GLU A 48 10.00 -38.21 -9.31
C GLU A 48 9.91 -36.94 -8.43
N LYS A 49 10.23 -37.04 -7.12
CA LYS A 49 10.26 -35.87 -6.23
C LYS A 49 11.26 -34.80 -6.68
N ILE A 50 12.46 -35.21 -7.12
CA ILE A 50 13.47 -34.28 -7.66
C ILE A 50 12.96 -33.61 -8.94
N SER A 51 12.33 -34.36 -9.84
CA SER A 51 11.78 -33.80 -11.09
C SER A 51 10.66 -32.80 -10.81
N THR A 52 9.74 -33.14 -9.91
CA THR A 52 8.65 -32.23 -9.50
C THR A 52 9.21 -30.97 -8.84
N ALA A 53 10.16 -31.11 -7.90
CA ALA A 53 10.79 -29.97 -7.26
C ALA A 53 11.48 -29.03 -8.27
N LYS A 54 12.18 -29.57 -9.27
CA LYS A 54 12.79 -28.76 -10.35
C LYS A 54 11.72 -28.02 -11.17
N SER A 55 10.62 -28.70 -11.51
CA SER A 55 9.51 -28.06 -12.22
C SER A 55 8.90 -26.91 -11.43
N ASP A 56 8.61 -27.14 -10.14
CA ASP A 56 8.01 -26.14 -9.27
C ASP A 56 8.95 -24.95 -9.01
N LEU A 57 10.25 -25.20 -8.81
CA LEU A 57 11.25 -24.13 -8.67
C LEU A 57 11.37 -23.28 -9.94
N ASN A 58 11.36 -23.89 -11.12
CA ASN A 58 11.34 -23.14 -12.37
C ASN A 58 10.05 -22.31 -12.53
N ALA A 59 8.91 -22.84 -12.07
CA ALA A 59 7.66 -22.08 -12.07
C ALA A 59 7.71 -20.88 -11.10
N ILE A 60 8.35 -21.02 -9.93
CA ILE A 60 8.57 -19.91 -8.99
C ILE A 60 9.48 -18.85 -9.63
N LEU A 61 10.59 -19.27 -10.26
CA LEU A 61 11.53 -18.35 -10.92
C LEU A 61 10.94 -17.60 -12.11
N ALA A 62 9.94 -18.21 -12.77
CA ALA A 62 9.21 -17.59 -13.87
C ALA A 62 7.95 -16.83 -13.43
N ALA A 63 7.61 -16.82 -12.13
CA ALA A 63 6.40 -16.20 -11.62
C ALA A 63 6.50 -14.67 -11.65
N ASP A 64 5.35 -14.03 -11.85
CA ASP A 64 5.22 -12.59 -11.64
C ASP A 64 5.13 -12.30 -10.13
N LEU A 65 6.20 -11.73 -9.58
CA LEU A 65 6.32 -11.36 -8.17
C LEU A 65 6.01 -9.88 -7.91
N SER A 66 5.22 -9.24 -8.78
CA SER A 66 4.84 -7.83 -8.65
C SER A 66 3.86 -7.52 -7.50
N THR A 67 3.29 -8.55 -6.85
CA THR A 67 2.35 -8.40 -5.74
C THR A 67 2.78 -9.18 -4.50
N MET A 68 2.39 -8.70 -3.32
CA MET A 68 2.72 -9.36 -2.06
C MET A 68 2.06 -10.74 -1.94
N GLU A 69 0.84 -10.87 -2.48
CA GLU A 69 0.12 -12.14 -2.53
C GLU A 69 0.87 -13.18 -3.37
N ALA A 70 1.34 -12.80 -4.57
CA ALA A 70 2.14 -13.69 -5.41
C ALA A 70 3.48 -14.08 -4.74
N ILE A 71 4.11 -13.14 -4.04
CA ILE A 71 5.33 -13.41 -3.26
C ILE A 71 5.05 -14.43 -2.14
N ASP A 72 3.98 -14.25 -1.36
CA ASP A 72 3.62 -15.13 -0.25
C ASP A 72 3.24 -16.55 -0.74
N GLU A 73 2.49 -16.65 -1.85
CA GLU A 73 2.16 -17.93 -2.46
C GLU A 73 3.40 -18.71 -2.93
N ASN A 74 4.33 -18.01 -3.60
CA ASN A 74 5.54 -18.66 -4.10
C ASN A 74 6.56 -18.96 -2.99
N GLN A 75 6.59 -18.15 -1.92
CA GLN A 75 7.33 -18.48 -0.71
C GLN A 75 6.81 -19.77 -0.05
N ALA A 76 5.49 -19.95 0.03
CA ALA A 76 4.91 -21.17 0.59
C ALA A 76 5.25 -22.42 -0.24
N LYS A 77 5.27 -22.30 -1.58
CA LYS A 77 5.72 -23.39 -2.47
C LYS A 77 7.20 -23.71 -2.26
N LEU A 78 8.04 -22.69 -2.17
CA LEU A 78 9.48 -22.84 -1.91
C LEU A 78 9.75 -23.54 -0.57
N ASP A 79 9.04 -23.13 0.48
CA ASP A 79 9.16 -23.75 1.80
C ASP A 79 8.73 -25.22 1.79
N ALA A 80 7.67 -25.57 1.05
CA ALA A 80 7.25 -26.95 0.87
C ALA A 80 8.33 -27.80 0.19
N ILE A 81 9.02 -27.26 -0.82
CA ILE A 81 10.13 -27.93 -1.52
C ILE A 81 11.32 -28.12 -0.58
N LYS A 82 11.68 -27.09 0.21
CA LYS A 82 12.76 -27.16 1.20
C LYS A 82 12.51 -28.23 2.26
N GLN A 83 11.27 -28.37 2.72
CA GLN A 83 10.88 -29.39 3.70
C GLN A 83 11.10 -30.83 3.19
N MET A 84 11.15 -31.06 1.87
CA MET A 84 11.43 -32.37 1.30
C MET A 84 12.89 -32.82 1.48
N ASN A 85 13.81 -31.91 1.84
CA ASN A 85 15.23 -32.20 2.10
C ASN A 85 15.90 -33.04 0.99
N LEU A 86 15.68 -32.67 -0.27
CA LEU A 86 16.19 -33.42 -1.42
C LEU A 86 17.72 -33.23 -1.58
N PRO A 87 18.51 -34.31 -1.66
CA PRO A 87 19.96 -34.25 -1.84
C PRO A 87 20.34 -34.17 -3.32
N ASP A 88 19.78 -33.20 -4.05
CA ASP A 88 20.12 -32.92 -5.45
C ASP A 88 20.72 -31.51 -5.56
N GLU A 89 21.91 -31.40 -6.15
CA GLU A 89 22.66 -30.13 -6.21
C GLU A 89 21.97 -29.08 -7.09
N GLU A 90 21.25 -29.51 -8.14
CA GLU A 90 20.50 -28.58 -8.99
C GLU A 90 19.25 -28.07 -8.28
N VAL A 91 18.53 -28.93 -7.54
CA VAL A 91 17.43 -28.50 -6.66
C VAL A 91 17.94 -27.48 -5.63
N LYS A 92 19.12 -27.69 -5.04
CA LYS A 92 19.72 -26.71 -4.11
C LYS A 92 20.02 -25.38 -4.81
N ALA A 93 20.64 -25.41 -5.99
CA ALA A 93 20.94 -24.20 -6.74
C ALA A 93 19.69 -23.41 -7.12
N LEU A 94 18.66 -24.10 -7.64
CA LEU A 94 17.37 -23.50 -7.99
C LEU A 94 16.62 -22.99 -6.74
N THR A 95 16.73 -23.68 -5.61
CA THR A 95 16.17 -23.24 -4.32
C THR A 95 16.80 -21.91 -3.91
N ASN A 96 18.13 -21.79 -3.96
CA ASN A 96 18.82 -20.55 -3.62
C ASN A 96 18.42 -19.40 -4.56
N GLN A 97 18.30 -19.67 -5.87
CA GLN A 97 17.85 -18.66 -6.83
C GLN A 97 16.41 -18.21 -6.56
N ALA A 98 15.51 -19.15 -6.23
CA ALA A 98 14.13 -18.83 -5.90
C ALA A 98 14.02 -18.03 -4.59
N GLU A 99 14.83 -18.36 -3.58
CA GLU A 99 14.93 -17.59 -2.33
C GLU A 99 15.38 -16.16 -2.58
N GLU A 100 16.44 -15.97 -3.39
CA GLU A 100 16.96 -14.66 -3.73
C GLU A 100 15.93 -13.82 -4.49
N ALA A 101 15.29 -14.39 -5.52
CA ALA A 101 14.27 -13.71 -6.30
C ALA A 101 13.06 -13.27 -5.45
N ILE A 102 12.58 -14.14 -4.56
CA ILE A 102 11.47 -13.82 -3.64
C ILE A 102 11.88 -12.76 -2.62
N ALA A 103 13.08 -12.85 -2.05
CA ALA A 103 13.58 -11.88 -1.09
C ALA A 103 13.77 -10.49 -1.72
N GLU A 104 14.34 -10.42 -2.94
CA GLU A 104 14.51 -9.18 -3.69
C GLU A 104 13.15 -8.55 -4.02
N ALA A 105 12.22 -9.32 -4.59
CA ALA A 105 10.88 -8.84 -4.93
C ALA A 105 10.13 -8.30 -3.71
N ARG A 106 10.22 -9.00 -2.56
CA ARG A 106 9.64 -8.54 -1.29
C ARG A 106 10.24 -7.21 -0.85
N GLY A 107 11.57 -7.08 -0.86
CA GLY A 107 12.26 -5.86 -0.48
C GLY A 107 11.88 -4.66 -1.35
N ILE A 108 11.77 -4.86 -2.67
CA ILE A 108 11.33 -3.82 -3.62
C ILE A 108 9.91 -3.36 -3.30
N LEU A 109 8.99 -4.29 -3.09
CA LEU A 109 7.58 -3.95 -2.87
C LEU A 109 7.36 -3.28 -1.50
N GLU A 110 8.08 -3.71 -0.47
CA GLU A 110 8.07 -3.07 0.86
C GLU A 110 8.64 -1.64 0.78
N GLU A 111 9.72 -1.42 0.04
CA GLU A 111 10.27 -0.09 -0.21
C GLU A 111 9.28 0.83 -0.93
N GLN A 112 8.65 0.32 -1.99
CA GLN A 112 7.64 1.07 -2.74
C GLN A 112 6.45 1.46 -1.85
N LYS A 113 5.92 0.51 -1.08
CA LYS A 113 4.84 0.78 -0.11
C LYS A 113 5.25 1.84 0.91
N ARG A 114 6.47 1.76 1.46
CA ARG A 114 6.96 2.75 2.42
C ARG A 114 7.02 4.16 1.83
N LYS A 115 7.55 4.29 0.60
CA LYS A 115 7.58 5.57 -0.12
C LYS A 115 6.19 6.10 -0.43
N GLU A 116 5.27 5.23 -0.83
CA GLU A 116 3.88 5.62 -1.11
C GLU A 116 3.15 6.08 0.16
N GLU A 117 3.31 5.36 1.27
CA GLU A 117 2.73 5.73 2.56
C GLU A 117 3.31 7.04 3.10
N GLU A 118 4.63 7.25 2.95
CA GLU A 118 5.27 8.51 3.30
C GLU A 118 4.77 9.67 2.44
N ALA A 119 4.67 9.47 1.12
CA ALA A 119 4.10 10.47 0.21
C ALA A 119 2.64 10.81 0.56
N LYS A 120 1.83 9.79 0.87
CA LYS A 120 0.44 9.97 1.35
C LYS A 120 0.39 10.74 2.66
N ARG A 121 1.26 10.45 3.61
CA ARG A 121 1.34 11.17 4.89
C ARG A 121 1.71 12.63 4.68
N ILE A 122 2.73 12.92 3.89
CA ILE A 122 3.16 14.29 3.56
C ILE A 122 2.03 15.04 2.85
N ALA A 123 1.36 14.41 1.88
CA ALA A 123 0.24 15.02 1.18
C ALA A 123 -0.95 15.31 2.12
N ALA A 124 -1.29 14.38 3.02
CA ALA A 124 -2.34 14.56 4.01
C ALA A 124 -2.00 15.68 5.02
N GLU A 125 -0.74 15.76 5.45
CA GLU A 125 -0.27 16.82 6.33
C GLU A 125 -0.32 18.19 5.65
N LYS A 126 0.14 18.29 4.39
CA LYS A 126 0.05 19.52 3.58
C LYS A 126 -1.41 19.95 3.41
N GLN A 127 -2.30 19.01 3.09
CA GLN A 127 -3.72 19.29 2.94
C GLN A 127 -4.35 19.78 4.26
N ALA A 128 -4.06 19.11 5.37
CA ALA A 128 -4.57 19.51 6.68
C ALA A 128 -4.01 20.88 7.14
N ALA A 129 -2.75 21.19 6.80
CA ALA A 129 -2.16 22.50 7.04
C ALA A 129 -2.88 23.58 6.21
N LEU A 130 -3.07 23.35 4.91
CA LEU A 130 -3.80 24.25 4.03
C LEU A 130 -5.22 24.51 4.53
N GLU A 131 -5.95 23.48 4.96
CA GLU A 131 -7.31 23.61 5.51
C GLU A 131 -7.35 24.49 6.77
N ARG A 132 -6.39 24.32 7.68
CA ARG A 132 -6.29 25.16 8.88
C ARG A 132 -6.01 26.61 8.50
N GLU A 133 -5.09 26.84 7.57
CA GLU A 133 -4.70 28.18 7.14
C GLU A 133 -5.78 28.88 6.31
N SER A 134 -6.57 28.12 5.56
CA SER A 134 -7.63 28.64 4.69
C SER A 134 -8.88 29.06 5.45
N LYS A 135 -9.03 28.68 6.73
CA LYS A 135 -10.28 28.85 7.49
C LYS A 135 -10.76 30.30 7.54
N ASP A 136 -9.86 31.24 7.84
CA ASP A 136 -10.21 32.65 7.95
C ASP A 136 -10.51 33.26 6.58
N ILE A 137 -9.80 32.81 5.53
CA ILE A 137 -10.03 33.25 4.15
C ILE A 137 -11.42 32.79 3.69
N TYR A 138 -11.76 31.52 3.88
CA TYR A 138 -13.09 30.99 3.53
C TYR A 138 -14.20 31.68 4.32
N TYR A 139 -13.97 31.97 5.61
CA TYR A 139 -14.92 32.74 6.41
C TYR A 139 -15.24 34.08 5.74
N TYR A 140 -14.22 34.84 5.32
CA TYR A 140 -14.45 36.12 4.63
C TYR A 140 -15.10 35.94 3.26
N PHE A 141 -14.69 34.95 2.47
CA PHE A 141 -15.31 34.67 1.17
C PHE A 141 -16.81 34.41 1.31
N ASP A 142 -17.20 33.55 2.26
CA ASP A 142 -18.61 33.21 2.50
C ASP A 142 -19.40 34.41 3.04
N LYS A 143 -18.79 35.21 3.93
CA LYS A 143 -19.45 36.40 4.49
C LYS A 143 -19.64 37.51 3.46
N VAL A 144 -18.66 37.75 2.61
CA VAL A 144 -18.76 38.72 1.51
C VAL A 144 -19.82 38.27 0.50
N ALA A 145 -19.80 36.99 0.10
CA ALA A 145 -20.79 36.41 -0.80
C ALA A 145 -22.23 36.50 -0.26
N GLY A 146 -22.43 36.20 1.02
CA GLY A 146 -23.74 36.15 1.66
C GLY A 146 -24.17 37.44 2.37
N SER A 147 -23.54 38.58 2.07
CA SER A 147 -23.84 39.85 2.74
C SER A 147 -25.23 40.38 2.40
N ALA A 148 -25.97 40.89 3.39
CA ALA A 148 -27.33 41.39 3.20
C ALA A 148 -27.39 42.79 2.56
N SER A 149 -26.26 43.48 2.44
CA SER A 149 -26.16 44.78 1.79
C SER A 149 -24.76 45.06 1.27
N THR A 150 -24.66 45.95 0.28
CA THR A 150 -23.37 46.43 -0.26
C THR A 150 -22.50 47.08 0.82
N GLY A 151 -23.10 47.81 1.77
CA GLY A 151 -22.37 48.44 2.87
C GLY A 151 -21.69 47.40 3.77
N GLN A 152 -22.42 46.35 4.16
CA GLN A 152 -21.88 45.25 4.94
C GLN A 152 -20.79 44.49 4.18
N ALA A 153 -21.00 44.19 2.90
CA ALA A 153 -20.00 43.53 2.07
C ALA A 153 -18.70 44.33 2.00
N ASN A 154 -18.78 45.65 1.78
CA ASN A 154 -17.60 46.50 1.72
C ASN A 154 -16.83 46.56 3.05
N GLN A 155 -17.52 46.50 4.20
CA GLN A 155 -16.85 46.39 5.51
C GLN A 155 -16.08 45.07 5.63
N LEU A 156 -16.70 43.95 5.26
CA LEU A 156 -16.07 42.63 5.28
C LEU A 156 -14.89 42.52 4.31
N ILE A 157 -14.98 43.17 3.14
CA ILE A 157 -13.86 43.25 2.19
C ILE A 157 -12.67 43.95 2.85
N ASN A 158 -12.88 45.11 3.48
CA ASN A 158 -11.79 45.85 4.14
C ASN A 158 -11.14 45.04 5.28
N GLU A 159 -11.93 44.27 6.03
CA GLU A 159 -11.40 43.36 7.05
C GLU A 159 -10.59 42.22 6.43
N ALA A 160 -11.11 41.59 5.38
CA ALA A 160 -10.45 40.50 4.67
C ALA A 160 -9.11 40.94 4.05
N LEU A 161 -9.05 42.14 3.48
CA LEU A 161 -7.82 42.74 2.94
C LEU A 161 -6.71 42.84 4.00
N GLY A 162 -7.08 42.93 5.28
CA GLY A 162 -6.13 42.89 6.39
C GLY A 162 -5.35 41.57 6.50
N LEU A 163 -5.78 40.48 5.88
CA LEU A 163 -5.03 39.22 5.82
C LEU A 163 -3.88 39.24 4.79
N PHE A 164 -3.94 40.17 3.83
CA PHE A 164 -3.03 40.24 2.70
C PHE A 164 -1.95 41.30 2.92
N THR A 165 -0.87 41.19 2.16
CA THR A 165 0.24 42.16 2.15
C THR A 165 -0.23 43.53 1.65
N SER A 166 -1.13 43.54 0.67
CA SER A 166 -1.81 44.73 0.15
C SER A 166 -3.08 44.33 -0.61
N PRO A 167 -3.94 45.29 -0.98
CA PRO A 167 -5.08 45.05 -1.88
C PRO A 167 -4.69 44.50 -3.27
N ASP A 168 -3.43 44.71 -3.67
CA ASP A 168 -2.85 44.26 -4.93
C ASP A 168 -2.22 42.86 -4.85
N ALA A 169 -2.33 42.16 -3.71
CA ALA A 169 -1.83 40.79 -3.58
C ALA A 169 -2.44 39.87 -4.66
N ASP A 170 -1.60 39.02 -5.25
CA ASP A 170 -1.93 38.25 -6.45
C ASP A 170 -2.95 37.15 -6.14
N VAL A 171 -3.92 36.99 -7.02
CA VAL A 171 -4.84 35.86 -7.03
C VAL A 171 -4.74 35.17 -8.38
N LEU A 172 -4.32 33.91 -8.35
CA LEU A 172 -4.20 33.06 -9.53
C LEU A 172 -5.32 32.03 -9.54
N ILE A 173 -6.06 31.93 -10.64
CA ILE A 173 -7.14 30.94 -10.78
C ILE A 173 -6.64 29.83 -11.70
N LEU A 174 -6.31 28.68 -11.12
CA LEU A 174 -5.87 27.49 -11.85
C LEU A 174 -7.01 26.94 -12.71
N ILE A 175 -6.78 26.85 -14.02
CA ILE A 175 -7.71 26.26 -15.00
C ILE A 175 -7.34 24.82 -15.32
N TYR A 176 -6.03 24.54 -15.44
CA TYR A 176 -5.53 23.23 -15.80
C TYR A 176 -4.18 22.96 -15.13
N GLN A 177 -3.93 21.69 -14.82
CA GLN A 177 -2.66 21.22 -14.29
C GLN A 177 -2.35 19.84 -14.87
N ASP A 178 -1.15 19.67 -15.41
CA ASP A 178 -0.55 18.37 -15.77
C ASP A 178 0.84 18.27 -15.15
N GLY A 179 0.98 17.42 -14.13
CA GLY A 179 2.20 17.37 -13.33
C GLY A 179 2.55 18.73 -12.72
N GLU A 180 3.67 19.31 -13.16
CA GLU A 180 4.17 20.62 -12.73
C GLU A 180 3.71 21.78 -13.62
N ASP A 181 3.20 21.48 -14.82
CA ASP A 181 2.71 22.50 -15.74
C ASP A 181 1.33 22.98 -15.29
N LYS A 182 1.21 24.28 -15.00
CA LYS A 182 -0.01 24.94 -14.53
C LYS A 182 -0.43 26.04 -15.51
N ASP A 183 -1.69 25.99 -15.93
CA ASP A 183 -2.33 27.06 -16.70
C ASP A 183 -3.31 27.84 -15.82
N TYR A 184 -3.18 29.16 -15.87
CA TYR A 184 -3.99 30.08 -15.09
C TYR A 184 -4.94 30.88 -15.99
N ASP A 185 -6.07 31.27 -15.42
CA ASP A 185 -6.91 32.34 -15.96
C ASP A 185 -6.16 33.68 -15.92
N GLU A 186 -6.79 34.73 -16.46
CA GLU A 186 -6.25 36.08 -16.34
C GLU A 186 -5.95 36.41 -14.87
N PRO A 187 -4.67 36.68 -14.50
CA PRO A 187 -4.31 37.01 -13.13
C PRO A 187 -5.08 38.23 -12.63
N THR A 188 -5.46 38.19 -11.35
CA THR A 188 -6.22 39.27 -10.72
C THR A 188 -5.66 39.59 -9.35
N THR A 189 -6.19 40.62 -8.69
CA THR A 189 -5.81 40.98 -7.32
C THR A 189 -6.87 40.53 -6.32
N ILE A 190 -6.49 40.41 -5.05
CA ILE A 190 -7.44 40.02 -4.01
C ILE A 190 -8.61 40.99 -3.88
N GLU A 191 -8.38 42.30 -4.02
CA GLU A 191 -9.47 43.28 -3.98
C GLU A 191 -10.48 43.05 -5.12
N LYS A 192 -9.99 42.85 -6.35
CA LYS A 192 -10.85 42.55 -7.49
C LYS A 192 -11.60 41.23 -7.30
N TYR A 193 -10.93 40.21 -6.77
CA TYR A 193 -11.54 38.91 -6.54
C TYR A 193 -12.63 38.95 -5.45
N LEU A 194 -12.39 39.66 -4.33
CA LEU A 194 -13.40 39.85 -3.29
C LEU A 194 -14.62 40.62 -3.80
N ASN A 195 -14.41 41.65 -4.63
CA ASN A 195 -15.50 42.36 -5.30
C ASN A 195 -16.26 41.46 -6.29
N TYR A 196 -15.55 40.59 -7.02
CA TYR A 196 -16.19 39.59 -7.86
C TYR A 196 -17.07 38.63 -7.03
N ILE A 197 -16.59 38.11 -5.89
CA ILE A 197 -17.38 37.25 -5.00
C ILE A 197 -18.63 38.00 -4.52
N LYS A 198 -18.49 39.26 -4.10
CA LYS A 198 -19.61 40.13 -3.70
C LYS A 198 -20.66 40.21 -4.81
N ASP A 199 -20.25 40.52 -6.03
CA ASP A 199 -21.16 40.74 -7.16
C ASP A 199 -21.80 39.44 -7.67
N LYS A 200 -21.15 38.29 -7.44
CA LYS A 200 -21.67 36.97 -7.80
C LYS A 200 -22.48 36.30 -6.69
N GLU A 201 -22.45 36.84 -5.48
CA GLU A 201 -23.07 36.28 -4.27
C GLU A 201 -22.67 34.82 -4.01
N LYS A 202 -21.48 34.42 -4.49
CA LYS A 202 -20.94 33.07 -4.33
C LYS A 202 -19.41 33.10 -4.35
N SER A 203 -18.79 32.20 -3.60
CA SER A 203 -17.37 31.88 -3.70
C SER A 203 -17.20 30.55 -4.44
N PRO A 204 -17.01 30.57 -5.77
CA PRO A 204 -17.04 29.34 -6.57
C PRO A 204 -15.73 28.53 -6.51
N TYR A 205 -14.64 29.13 -6.02
CA TYR A 205 -13.32 28.53 -6.10
C TYR A 205 -12.80 28.08 -4.73
N LYS A 206 -12.01 27.02 -4.75
CA LYS A 206 -11.32 26.48 -3.58
C LYS A 206 -9.89 26.99 -3.55
N ILE A 207 -9.37 27.26 -2.37
CA ILE A 207 -7.97 27.58 -2.16
C ILE A 207 -7.12 26.34 -2.47
N ASN A 208 -6.13 26.51 -3.32
CA ASN A 208 -5.16 25.48 -3.71
C ASN A 208 -3.81 25.70 -3.04
N GLU A 209 -3.36 26.95 -2.94
CA GLU A 209 -2.09 27.32 -2.35
C GLU A 209 -2.16 28.72 -1.73
N ILE A 210 -1.42 28.94 -0.64
CA ILE A 210 -1.31 30.21 0.04
C ILE A 210 0.19 30.51 0.18
N GLU A 211 0.65 31.59 -0.45
CA GLU A 211 2.01 32.08 -0.27
C GLU A 211 1.98 33.32 0.64
N LYS A 212 2.80 33.29 1.69
CA LYS A 212 2.92 34.37 2.67
C LYS A 212 4.26 35.09 2.54
N ASP A 213 4.29 36.34 2.97
CA ASP A 213 5.53 37.08 3.22
C ASP A 213 6.16 36.70 4.57
N ASP A 214 7.30 37.30 4.88
CA ASP A 214 8.03 37.08 6.14
C ASP A 214 7.24 37.53 7.38
N ASN A 215 6.21 38.35 7.21
CA ASN A 215 5.31 38.82 8.28
C ASN A 215 4.07 37.92 8.44
N GLY A 216 3.95 36.86 7.65
CA GLY A 216 2.80 35.96 7.65
C GLY A 216 1.56 36.50 6.93
N LYS A 217 1.66 37.63 6.22
CA LYS A 217 0.60 38.19 5.38
C LYS A 217 0.57 37.49 4.02
N ILE A 218 -0.61 37.30 3.46
CA ILE A 218 -0.77 36.62 2.19
C ILE A 218 -0.30 37.54 1.05
N LYS A 219 0.66 37.09 0.25
CA LYS A 219 1.14 37.81 -0.94
C LYS A 219 0.61 37.21 -2.24
N LEU A 220 0.30 35.92 -2.25
CA LEU A 220 -0.30 35.22 -3.37
C LEU A 220 -1.30 34.18 -2.87
N LEU A 221 -2.46 34.12 -3.52
CA LEU A 221 -3.49 33.12 -3.29
C LEU A 221 -3.77 32.37 -4.59
N GLU A 222 -3.47 31.08 -4.63
CA GLU A 222 -3.85 30.23 -5.76
C GLU A 222 -5.21 29.58 -5.46
N LEU A 223 -6.12 29.68 -6.42
CA LEU A 223 -7.46 29.14 -6.38
C LEU A 223 -7.64 28.08 -7.46
N LYS A 224 -8.55 27.14 -7.26
CA LYS A 224 -8.96 26.14 -8.26
C LYS A 224 -10.48 26.03 -8.34
N LYS A 225 -10.95 25.69 -9.54
CA LYS A 225 -12.37 25.42 -9.82
C LYS A 225 -12.84 24.13 -9.14
#